data_AF-A0A060Z6V5-F1
#
_entry.id   AF-A0A060Z6V5-F1
#
_cell.length_a   1.000
_cell.length_b   1.000
_cell.length_c   1.000
_cell.angle_alpha   90.00
_cell.angle_beta   90.00
_cell.angle_gamma   90.00
#
_symmetry.space_group_name_H-M   'P 1'
#
loop_
_entity.id
_entity.type
_entity.pdbx_description
1 polymer ?
#
loop_
_entity_poly.entity_id
_entity_poly.type
_entity_poly.pdbx_seq_one_letter_code
_entity_poly.pdbx_strand_id
1 'polypeptide(L)'
;MELFGINSTRRVWRRRNAAYDPKNTIPTVKHGGGNIMLWGCFSAKGTGQLHRIKGTMDGTMYRQILGENLLPSARALKMGRGWIFQHDNDPKHTAKATK
;
A
#
# COMPACT_ATOMS: atom_id res chain seq x y z
N MET A 1 -28.92 -3.34 -13.71
CA MET A 1 -29.01 -3.05 -12.27
C MET A 1 -27.63 -2.61 -11.80
N GLU A 2 -27.52 -1.38 -11.31
CA GLU A 2 -26.27 -0.89 -10.71
C GLU A 2 -26.22 -1.39 -9.26
N LEU A 3 -25.30 -2.33 -8.98
CA LEU A 3 -25.24 -3.04 -7.69
C LEU A 3 -24.62 -2.19 -6.57
N PHE A 4 -23.92 -1.11 -6.93
CA PHE A 4 -23.21 -0.23 -6.01
C PHE A 4 -23.68 1.20 -6.23
N GLY A 5 -24.19 1.84 -5.19
CA GLY A 5 -24.67 3.22 -5.26
C GLY A 5 -23.52 4.20 -5.52
N ILE A 6 -23.86 5.37 -6.09
CA ILE A 6 -22.95 6.51 -6.21
C ILE A 6 -22.29 6.74 -4.84
N ASN A 7 -20.95 6.76 -4.81
CA ASN A 7 -20.10 6.80 -3.62
C ASN A 7 -20.24 8.14 -2.87
N SER A 8 -21.42 8.35 -2.28
CA SER A 8 -21.88 9.57 -1.64
C SER A 8 -22.33 9.25 -0.22
N THR A 9 -21.89 10.08 0.72
CA THR A 9 -22.30 9.93 2.12
C THR A 9 -23.75 10.43 2.28
N ARG A 10 -24.70 9.53 2.55
CA ARG A 10 -26.07 9.92 2.96
C ARG A 10 -26.20 9.92 4.48
N ARG A 11 -26.81 10.98 5.02
CA ARG A 11 -27.26 11.00 6.42
C ARG A 11 -28.56 10.19 6.52
N VAL A 12 -28.62 9.29 7.50
CA VAL A 12 -29.81 8.48 7.81
C VAL A 12 -30.15 8.62 9.29
N TRP A 13 -31.44 8.75 9.60
CA TRP A 13 -31.93 8.65 10.97
C TRP A 13 -32.14 7.18 11.31
N ARG A 14 -31.55 6.71 12.41
CA ARG A 14 -31.65 5.31 12.84
C ARG A 14 -31.90 5.19 14.33
N ARG A 15 -32.61 4.12 14.71
CA ARG A 15 -32.78 3.73 16.12
C ARG A 15 -31.44 3.23 16.70
N ARG A 16 -31.30 3.27 18.03
CA ARG A 16 -30.15 2.69 18.74
C ARG A 16 -29.99 1.21 18.31
N ASN A 17 -28.75 0.79 18.06
CA ASN A 17 -28.38 -0.56 17.61
C ASN A 17 -28.86 -0.98 16.20
N ALA A 18 -29.42 -0.08 15.39
CA ALA A 18 -29.84 -0.37 14.01
C ALA A 18 -28.81 0.08 12.95
N ALA A 19 -27.53 0.18 13.33
CA ALA A 19 -26.47 0.77 12.49
C ALA A 19 -26.21 0.02 11.19
N TYR A 20 -26.33 -1.31 11.21
CA TYR A 20 -26.02 -2.21 10.11
C TYR A 20 -27.26 -2.78 9.41
N ASP A 21 -28.45 -2.28 9.76
CA ASP A 21 -29.67 -2.63 9.02
C ASP A 21 -29.48 -2.23 7.55
N PRO A 22 -29.71 -3.12 6.57
CA PRO A 22 -29.49 -2.84 5.15
C PRO A 22 -30.13 -1.54 4.67
N LYS A 23 -31.28 -1.14 5.24
CA LYS A 23 -31.95 0.13 4.89
C LYS A 23 -31.19 1.39 5.34
N ASN A 24 -30.24 1.24 6.27
CA ASN A 24 -29.41 2.30 6.85
C ASN A 24 -27.98 2.28 6.30
N THR A 25 -27.66 1.39 5.37
CA THR A 25 -26.33 1.24 4.75
C THR A 25 -26.44 1.37 3.23
N ILE A 26 -25.40 1.91 2.60
CA ILE A 26 -25.27 1.87 1.14
C ILE A 26 -24.16 0.88 0.82
N PRO A 27 -24.44 -0.17 0.00
CA PRO A 27 -23.40 -1.07 -0.46
C PRO A 27 -22.32 -0.28 -1.23
N THR A 28 -21.07 -0.43 -0.83
CA THR A 28 -19.92 0.15 -1.53
C THR A 28 -18.83 -0.90 -1.69
N VAL A 29 -18.10 -0.82 -2.80
CA VAL A 29 -16.91 -1.65 -3.05
C VAL A 29 -15.72 -1.16 -2.22
N LYS A 30 -15.60 0.15 -2.02
CA LYS A 30 -14.50 0.77 -1.28
C LYS A 30 -15.07 1.70 -0.24
N HIS A 31 -14.66 1.51 1.00
CA HIS A 31 -14.96 2.48 2.04
C HIS A 31 -14.28 3.82 1.70
N GLY A 32 -14.92 4.93 2.06
CA GLY A 32 -14.29 6.24 2.02
C GLY A 32 -13.14 6.34 3.04
N GLY A 33 -12.52 7.51 3.15
CA GLY A 33 -11.42 7.75 4.11
C GLY A 33 -10.01 7.65 3.53
N GLY A 34 -9.89 7.36 2.22
CA GLY A 34 -8.63 7.37 1.49
C GLY A 34 -7.81 6.08 1.66
N ASN A 35 -6.57 6.10 1.18
CA ASN A 35 -5.62 5.01 1.31
C ASN A 35 -4.22 5.52 1.69
N ILE A 36 -3.39 4.62 2.23
CA ILE A 36 -1.96 4.84 2.36
C ILE A 36 -1.25 3.76 1.54
N MET A 37 -0.24 4.17 0.77
CA MET A 37 0.65 3.23 0.08
C MET A 37 1.99 3.22 0.81
N LEU A 38 2.50 2.02 1.05
CA LEU A 38 3.74 1.78 1.79
C LEU A 38 4.65 0.89 0.95
N TRP A 39 5.94 1.21 0.95
CA TRP A 39 6.98 0.28 0.54
C TRP A 39 7.66 -0.24 1.80
N GLY A 40 8.01 -1.52 1.83
CA GLY A 40 8.80 -2.09 2.90
C GLY A 40 9.53 -3.33 2.44
N CYS A 41 10.53 -3.74 3.20
CA CYS A 41 11.27 -4.98 2.98
C CYS A 41 11.43 -5.75 4.28
N PHE A 42 11.69 -7.06 4.20
CA PHE A 42 11.94 -7.91 5.35
C PHE A 42 12.85 -9.08 4.95
N SER A 43 13.37 -9.78 5.95
CA SER A 43 14.11 -11.03 5.78
C SER A 43 13.79 -11.99 6.94
N ALA A 44 14.37 -13.18 6.92
CA ALA A 44 14.32 -14.10 8.07
C ALA A 44 14.86 -13.49 9.38
N LYS A 45 15.66 -12.42 9.31
CA LYS A 45 16.20 -11.71 10.48
C LYS A 45 15.27 -10.63 11.03
N GLY A 46 14.15 -10.36 10.36
CA GLY A 46 13.16 -9.36 10.77
C GLY A 46 12.83 -8.34 9.68
N THR A 47 12.16 -7.27 10.10
CA THR A 47 11.65 -6.22 9.22
C THR A 47 12.71 -5.16 8.92
N GLY A 48 12.80 -4.76 7.66
CA GLY A 48 13.53 -3.57 7.23
C GLY A 48 12.70 -2.30 7.44
N GLN A 49 13.11 -1.23 6.76
CA GLN A 49 12.43 0.05 6.80
C GLN A 49 11.08 0.01 6.09
N LEU A 50 10.16 0.84 6.58
CA LEU A 50 8.84 1.07 6.01
C LEU A 50 8.75 2.53 5.55
N HIS A 51 8.50 2.74 4.26
CA HIS A 51 8.48 4.04 3.62
C HIS A 51 7.08 4.37 3.11
N ARG A 52 6.54 5.54 3.47
CA ARG A 52 5.23 6.00 2.95
C ARG A 52 5.38 6.61 1.57
N ILE A 53 4.71 6.00 0.59
CA ILE A 53 4.64 6.50 -0.78
C ILE A 53 3.56 7.58 -0.85
N LYS A 54 3.91 8.74 -1.41
CA LYS A 54 2.97 9.82 -1.70
C LYS A 54 2.61 9.79 -3.18
N GLY A 55 1.33 9.62 -3.50
CA GLY A 55 0.86 9.52 -4.89
C GLY A 55 1.17 8.17 -5.53
N THR A 56 1.15 8.12 -6.86
CA THR A 56 1.45 6.90 -7.63
C THR A 56 2.96 6.75 -7.80
N MET A 57 3.50 5.58 -7.43
CA MET A 57 4.93 5.30 -7.60
C MET A 57 5.31 5.12 -9.07
N ASP A 58 6.30 5.88 -9.53
CA ASP A 58 6.97 5.70 -10.81
C ASP A 58 8.35 5.02 -10.65
N GLY A 59 9.04 4.76 -11.76
CA GLY A 59 10.35 4.11 -11.74
C GLY A 59 11.44 4.93 -11.04
N THR A 60 11.39 6.27 -11.12
CA THR A 60 12.37 7.16 -10.49
C THR A 60 12.23 7.12 -8.97
N MET A 61 11.00 7.24 -8.48
CA MET A 61 10.66 7.13 -7.07
C MET A 61 11.01 5.75 -6.52
N TYR A 62 10.77 4.69 -7.30
CA TYR A 62 11.15 3.34 -6.91
C TYR A 62 12.66 3.20 -6.67
N ARG A 63 13.51 3.69 -7.60
CA ARG A 63 14.97 3.69 -7.40
C ARG A 63 15.39 4.45 -6.15
N GLN A 64 14.80 5.63 -5.94
CA GLN A 64 15.11 6.44 -4.77
C GLN A 64 14.78 5.67 -3.49
N ILE A 65 13.61 5.04 -3.43
CA ILE A 65 13.20 4.21 -2.29
C ILE A 65 14.19 3.05 -2.08
N LEU A 66 14.62 2.37 -3.14
CA LEU A 66 15.63 1.31 -3.01
C LEU A 66 16.96 1.85 -2.47
N GLY A 67 17.47 2.96 -2.98
CA GLY A 67 18.71 3.56 -2.53
C GLY A 67 18.66 4.01 -1.06
N GLU A 68 17.57 4.66 -0.67
CA GLU A 68 17.38 5.24 0.66
C GLU A 68 16.98 4.20 1.72
N ASN A 69 16.32 3.11 1.34
CA ASN A 69 15.70 2.20 2.31
C ASN A 69 16.20 0.75 2.22
N LEU A 70 16.48 0.20 1.03
CA LEU A 70 16.88 -1.22 0.89
C LEU A 70 18.26 -1.49 1.50
N LEU A 71 19.28 -0.74 1.09
CA LEU A 71 20.65 -0.94 1.57
C LEU A 71 20.79 -0.66 3.08
N PRO A 72 20.20 0.42 3.62
CA PRO A 72 20.15 0.62 5.07
C PRO A 72 19.44 -0.52 5.80
N SER A 73 18.35 -1.06 5.25
CA SER A 73 17.64 -2.20 5.85
C SER A 73 18.51 -3.45 5.90
N ALA A 74 19.20 -3.80 4.81
CA ALA A 74 20.09 -4.96 4.78
C ALA A 74 21.23 -4.82 5.81
N ARG A 75 21.79 -3.61 5.96
CA ARG A 75 22.80 -3.30 6.98
C ARG A 75 22.26 -3.41 8.40
N ALA A 76 21.09 -2.82 8.67
CA ALA A 76 20.44 -2.87 9.99
C ALA A 76 20.10 -4.31 10.40
N LEU A 77 19.66 -5.12 9.44
CA LEU A 77 19.38 -6.54 9.63
C LEU A 77 20.64 -7.42 9.66
N LYS A 78 21.83 -6.83 9.52
CA LYS A 78 23.12 -7.53 9.48
C LYS A 78 23.10 -8.67 8.44
N MET A 79 22.48 -8.42 7.29
CA MET A 79 22.53 -9.34 6.15
C MET A 79 23.96 -9.28 5.62
N GLY A 80 24.69 -10.40 5.65
CA GLY A 80 26.08 -10.46 5.21
C GLY A 80 26.22 -10.22 3.70
N ARG A 81 27.27 -10.75 3.08
CA ARG A 81 27.39 -10.71 1.61
C ARG A 81 26.48 -11.77 0.97
N GLY A 82 26.03 -11.53 -0.26
CA GLY A 82 25.31 -12.52 -1.07
C GLY A 82 23.81 -12.64 -0.80
N TRP A 83 23.18 -11.65 -0.16
CA TRP A 83 21.73 -11.61 -0.09
C TRP A 83 21.12 -11.31 -1.47
N ILE A 84 19.93 -11.85 -1.71
CA ILE A 84 19.17 -11.67 -2.94
C ILE A 84 18.04 -10.69 -2.66
N PHE A 85 17.92 -9.67 -3.51
CA PHE A 85 16.75 -8.81 -3.50
C PHE A 85 15.64 -9.46 -4.33
N GLN A 86 14.43 -9.53 -3.78
CA GLN A 86 13.25 -10.01 -4.48
C GLN A 86 12.21 -8.88 -4.54
N HIS A 87 11.63 -8.71 -5.73
CA HIS A 87 10.50 -7.83 -6.01
C HIS A 87 9.57 -8.50 -7.04
N ASP A 88 8.37 -7.98 -7.22
CA ASP A 88 7.46 -8.44 -8.29
C ASP A 88 7.91 -7.93 -9.67
N ASN A 89 7.22 -8.40 -10.71
CA ASN A 89 7.49 -8.07 -12.10
C ASN A 89 6.73 -6.83 -12.60
N ASP A 90 6.39 -5.87 -11.73
CA ASP A 90 5.77 -4.62 -12.17
C ASP A 90 6.68 -3.93 -13.22
N PRO A 91 6.14 -3.46 -14.36
CA PRO A 91 6.94 -2.82 -15.41
C PRO A 91 7.87 -1.71 -14.92
N LYS A 92 7.51 -1.00 -13.85
CA LYS A 92 8.35 0.06 -13.26
C LYS A 92 9.63 -0.48 -12.61
N HIS A 93 9.64 -1.74 -12.16
CA HIS A 93 10.80 -2.39 -11.56
C HIS A 93 11.83 -2.85 -12.59
N THR A 94 11.40 -3.10 -13.83
CA THR A 94 12.25 -3.51 -14.95
C THR A 94 12.58 -2.39 -15.92
N ALA A 95 12.07 -1.17 -15.68
CA ALA A 95 12.30 -0.03 -16.54
C ALA A 95 13.80 0.27 -16.67
N LYS A 96 14.25 0.71 -17.86
CA LYS A 96 15.66 1.06 -18.13
C LYS A 96 16.21 2.06 -17.11
N ALA A 97 15.35 2.97 -16.65
CA ALA A 97 15.67 3.94 -15.63
C ALA A 97 16.08 3.27 -14.33
N THR A 98 15.54 2.09 -13.97
CA THR A 98 15.72 1.31 -12.72
C THR A 98 16.98 0.44 -12.69
N LYS A 99 17.69 0.30 -13.82
CA LYS A 99 19.01 -0.35 -13.90
C LYS A 99 20.18 0.56 -13.55
#